data_AF-R9J546-F1
#
_entry.id   AF-R9J546-F1
#
_cell.length_a   1.000
_cell.length_b   1.000
_cell.length_c   1.000
_cell.angle_alpha   90.00
_cell.angle_beta   90.00
_cell.angle_gamma   90.00
#
_symmetry.space_group_name_H-M   'P 1'
#
loop_
_entity.id
_entity.type
_entity.pdbx_description
1 polymer ?
#
loop_
_entity_poly.entity_id
_entity_poly.type
_entity_poly.pdbx_seq_one_letter_code
_entity_poly.pdbx_strand_id
1 'polypeptide(L)'
;METICKDRVFGEMTYKHRWYKQQSVTMFGKSWNIKVVAKAYSGKHITEEQRRAYRIFSEKEEEVLKRVGEKLKSYVNDSLEAGLIGGDEIKKVEQVCELEQMITPTSLLFKQDGTAILLFDCVWDVENGVSVNLFPEMIVGPQDIFL
;
A
#
# COMPACT_ATOMS: atom_id res chain seq x y z
N MET A 1 23.90 1.34 -14.65
CA MET A 1 24.20 0.72 -13.35
C MET A 1 23.13 1.18 -12.38
N GLU A 2 22.45 0.26 -11.70
CA GLU A 2 21.49 0.62 -10.65
C GLU A 2 22.26 1.04 -9.41
N THR A 3 21.86 2.14 -8.77
CA THR A 3 22.50 2.61 -7.54
C THR A 3 21.93 1.85 -6.35
N ILE A 4 22.78 1.27 -5.51
CA ILE A 4 22.36 0.55 -4.30
C ILE A 4 22.75 1.39 -3.07
N CYS A 5 21.85 1.48 -2.10
CA CYS A 5 22.06 2.12 -0.81
C CYS A 5 21.76 1.12 0.31
N LYS A 6 22.64 1.03 1.31
CA LYS A 6 22.35 0.34 2.57
C LYS A 6 21.84 1.37 3.57
N ASP A 7 20.52 1.54 3.62
CA ASP A 7 19.88 2.43 4.57
C ASP A 7 19.76 1.75 5.95
N ARG A 8 19.99 2.53 7.01
CA ARG A 8 19.98 2.04 8.39
C ARG A 8 18.61 1.53 8.89
N VAL A 9 17.52 1.86 8.19
CA VAL A 9 16.15 1.46 8.55
C VAL A 9 15.51 0.63 7.44
N PHE A 10 15.62 1.07 6.19
CA PHE A 10 15.05 0.32 5.06
C PHE A 10 15.89 -0.92 4.68
N GLY A 11 17.15 -0.99 5.09
CA GLY A 11 18.08 -2.02 4.64
C GLY A 11 18.59 -1.71 3.23
N GLU A 12 18.83 -2.75 2.43
CA GLU A 12 19.30 -2.59 1.06
C GLU A 12 18.17 -2.10 0.14
N MET A 13 18.42 -0.98 -0.55
CA MET A 13 17.48 -0.31 -1.45
C MET A 13 18.16 -0.05 -2.81
N THR A 14 17.40 -0.25 -3.89
CA THR A 14 17.83 0.00 -5.27
C THR A 14 17.20 1.29 -5.80
N TYR A 15 17.96 2.06 -6.57
CA TYR A 15 17.49 3.28 -7.24
C TYR A 15 17.36 3.05 -8.75
N LYS A 16 16.13 3.22 -9.25
CA LYS A 16 15.83 3.28 -10.70
C LYS A 16 15.17 4.60 -11.12
N HIS A 17 14.41 5.21 -10.21
CA HIS A 17 13.80 6.55 -10.28
C HIS A 17 13.44 7.06 -8.87
N ARG A 18 13.17 6.09 -7.99
CA ARG A 18 12.93 6.17 -6.56
C ARG A 18 13.71 5.03 -5.89
N TRP A 19 13.90 5.13 -4.58
CA TRP A 19 14.46 4.04 -3.79
C TRP A 19 13.39 2.98 -3.57
N TYR A 20 13.71 1.72 -3.83
CA TYR A 20 12.78 0.63 -3.56
C TYR A 20 13.48 -0.69 -3.17
N LYS A 21 12.71 -1.56 -2.52
CA LYS A 21 13.03 -2.97 -2.29
C LYS A 21 11.78 -3.83 -2.45
N GLN A 22 11.96 -5.14 -2.48
CA GLN A 22 10.86 -6.11 -2.35
C GLN A 22 10.68 -6.49 -0.88
N GLN A 23 9.44 -6.66 -0.45
CA GLN A 23 9.11 -7.13 0.89
C GLN A 23 7.91 -8.08 0.81
N SER A 24 8.02 -9.22 1.47
CA SER A 24 6.88 -10.11 1.68
C SER A 24 6.02 -9.60 2.84
N VAL A 25 4.72 -9.52 2.62
CA VAL A 25 3.72 -9.16 3.63
C VAL A 25 2.59 -10.17 3.60
N THR A 26 1.91 -10.39 4.73
CA THR A 26 0.76 -11.30 4.81
C THR A 26 -0.52 -10.50 4.97
N MET A 27 -1.42 -10.61 3.99
CA MET A 27 -2.75 -9.99 4.04
C MET A 27 -3.76 -10.76 3.18
N PHE A 28 -5.04 -10.60 3.49
CA PHE A 28 -6.14 -11.37 2.85
C PHE A 28 -5.97 -12.90 2.96
N GLY A 29 -5.30 -13.38 4.01
CA GLY A 29 -5.10 -14.81 4.23
C GLY A 29 -3.95 -15.45 3.44
N LYS A 30 -3.16 -14.67 2.68
CA LYS A 30 -1.95 -15.17 2.00
C LYS A 30 -0.78 -14.19 2.02
N SER A 31 0.37 -14.67 1.56
CA SER A 31 1.59 -13.87 1.41
C SER A 31 1.64 -13.20 0.04
N TRP A 32 2.05 -11.93 0.03
CA TRP A 32 2.20 -11.08 -1.14
C TRP A 32 3.59 -10.46 -1.17
N ASN A 33 4.18 -10.38 -2.35
CA ASN A 33 5.44 -9.66 -2.53
C ASN A 33 5.15 -8.25 -3.06
N ILE A 34 5.41 -7.23 -2.25
CA ILE A 34 5.13 -5.83 -2.57
C ILE A 34 6.42 -5.04 -2.71
N LYS A 35 6.35 -3.93 -3.47
CA LYS A 35 7.44 -2.95 -3.52
C LYS A 35 7.34 -2.00 -2.33
N VAL A 36 8.37 -1.95 -1.49
CA VAL A 36 8.53 -0.87 -0.52
C VAL A 36 9.28 0.26 -1.19
N VAL A 37 8.72 1.47 -1.19
CA VAL A 37 9.18 2.60 -1.99
C VAL A 37 9.37 3.83 -1.11
N ALA A 38 10.58 4.40 -1.11
CA ALA A 38 10.81 5.74 -0.58
C ALA A 38 10.85 6.74 -1.75
N LYS A 39 9.84 7.61 -1.84
CA LYS A 39 9.74 8.65 -2.88
C LYS A 39 10.89 9.63 -2.70
N ALA A 40 11.72 9.77 -3.73
CA ALA A 40 12.82 10.72 -3.74
C ALA A 40 12.76 11.49 -5.06
N TYR A 41 12.77 12.82 -4.98
CA TYR A 41 13.11 13.63 -6.15
C TYR A 41 14.58 13.39 -6.51
N SER A 42 14.87 13.29 -7.80
CA SER A 42 16.15 12.92 -8.44
C SER A 42 17.37 12.92 -7.50
N GLY A 43 17.81 11.72 -7.09
CA GLY A 43 19.05 11.54 -6.31
C GLY A 43 19.02 11.96 -4.84
N LYS A 44 17.90 12.46 -4.30
CA LYS A 44 17.81 12.75 -2.87
C LYS A 44 17.89 11.47 -2.02
N HIS A 45 18.52 11.60 -0.86
CA HIS A 45 18.57 10.54 0.13
C HIS A 45 17.18 10.27 0.74
N ILE A 46 16.99 9.05 1.24
CA ILE A 46 15.85 8.71 2.09
C ILE A 46 15.85 9.63 3.32
N THR A 47 14.70 10.23 3.64
CA THR A 47 14.55 11.20 4.74
C THR A 47 14.36 10.50 6.09
N GLU A 48 14.57 11.23 7.19
CA GLU A 48 14.28 10.70 8.53
C GLU A 48 12.79 10.43 8.75
N GLU A 49 11.90 11.23 8.17
CA GLU A 49 10.45 11.00 8.28
C GLU A 49 10.02 9.73 7.53
N GLN A 50 10.63 9.44 6.37
CA GLN A 50 10.45 8.15 5.69
C GLN A 50 10.92 6.98 6.55
N ARG A 51 12.11 7.11 7.17
CA ARG A 51 12.67 6.08 8.07
C ARG A 51 11.76 5.85 9.28
N ARG A 52 11.24 6.93 9.87
CA ARG A 52 10.33 6.86 11.02
C ARG A 52 9.03 6.15 10.64
N ALA A 53 8.41 6.54 9.53
CA ALA A 53 7.17 5.94 9.06
C ALA A 53 7.34 4.45 8.75
N TYR A 54 8.43 4.06 8.07
CA TYR A 54 8.72 2.65 7.81
C TYR A 54 8.97 1.86 9.09
N ARG A 55 9.71 2.42 10.06
CA ARG A 55 9.92 1.77 11.36
C ARG A 55 8.59 1.50 12.08
N ILE A 56 7.71 2.50 12.16
CA ILE A 56 6.39 2.35 12.80
C ILE A 56 5.57 1.27 12.08
N PHE A 57 5.59 1.27 10.75
CA PHE A 57 4.92 0.22 9.97
C PHE A 57 5.50 -1.17 10.30
N SER A 58 6.82 -1.34 10.23
CA SER A 58 7.47 -2.64 10.46
C SER A 58 7.30 -3.17 11.89
N GLU A 59 7.30 -2.30 12.90
CA GLU A 59 7.05 -2.68 14.30
C GLU A 59 5.62 -3.16 14.55
N LYS A 60 4.66 -2.73 13.71
CA LYS A 60 3.22 -3.00 13.85
C LYS A 60 2.61 -3.62 12.60
N GLU A 61 3.42 -4.30 11.79
CA GLU A 61 3.05 -4.66 10.42
C GLU A 61 1.76 -5.50 10.39
N GLU A 62 1.70 -6.55 11.20
CA GLU A 62 0.53 -7.43 11.29
C GLU A 62 -0.74 -6.67 11.73
N GLU A 63 -0.63 -5.83 12.77
CA GLU A 63 -1.74 -5.02 13.28
C GLU A 63 -2.25 -4.04 12.23
N VAL A 64 -1.33 -3.34 11.55
CA VAL A 64 -1.66 -2.37 10.51
C VAL A 64 -2.32 -3.06 9.32
N LEU A 65 -1.76 -4.17 8.83
CA LEU A 65 -2.30 -4.89 7.68
C LEU A 65 -3.67 -5.52 7.97
N LYS A 66 -3.90 -5.99 9.21
CA LYS A 66 -5.23 -6.45 9.64
C LYS A 66 -6.25 -5.31 9.58
N ARG A 67 -5.91 -4.14 10.10
CA ARG A 67 -6.79 -2.95 10.06
C ARG A 67 -7.05 -2.46 8.64
N VAL A 68 -6.04 -2.50 7.77
CA VAL A 68 -6.17 -2.21 6.34
C VAL A 68 -7.18 -3.15 5.68
N GLY A 69 -7.11 -4.45 5.98
CA GLY A 69 -8.06 -5.43 5.46
C GLY A 69 -9.51 -5.14 5.84
N GLU A 70 -9.77 -4.82 7.11
CA GLU A 70 -11.13 -4.44 7.56
C GLU A 70 -11.62 -3.15 6.89
N LYS A 71 -10.74 -2.15 6.75
CA LYS A 71 -11.08 -0.88 6.10
C LYS A 71 -11.39 -1.05 4.61
N LEU A 72 -10.63 -1.89 3.90
CA LEU A 72 -10.91 -2.22 2.50
C LEU A 72 -12.22 -3.00 2.35
N LYS A 73 -12.50 -3.95 3.25
CA LYS A 73 -13.77 -4.67 3.27
C LYS A 73 -14.95 -3.70 3.41
N SER A 74 -14.91 -2.78 4.39
CA SER A 74 -15.94 -1.74 4.53
C SER A 74 -16.06 -0.90 3.27
N TYR A 75 -14.94 -0.38 2.75
CA TYR A 75 -14.93 0.45 1.55
C TYR A 75 -15.57 -0.23 0.33
N VAL A 76 -15.23 -1.50 0.07
CA VAL A 76 -15.80 -2.27 -1.05
C VAL A 76 -17.30 -2.43 -0.87
N ASN A 77 -17.75 -2.83 0.32
CA ASN A 77 -19.18 -3.03 0.58
C ASN A 77 -19.97 -1.74 0.48
N ASP A 78 -19.50 -0.66 1.11
CA ASP A 78 -20.15 0.65 1.08
C ASP A 78 -20.21 1.21 -0.35
N SER A 79 -19.12 1.05 -1.12
CA SER A 79 -19.05 1.51 -2.52
C SER A 79 -19.95 0.69 -3.44
N LEU A 80 -20.09 -0.62 -3.20
CA LEU A 80 -20.98 -1.50 -3.95
C LEU A 80 -22.44 -1.17 -3.66
N GLU A 81 -22.80 -0.96 -2.40
CA GLU A 81 -24.16 -0.57 -1.99
C GLU A 81 -24.55 0.81 -2.55
N ALA A 82 -23.61 1.75 -2.59
CA ALA A 82 -23.80 3.06 -3.20
C ALA A 82 -23.79 3.06 -4.74
N GLY A 83 -23.50 1.93 -5.39
CA GLY A 83 -23.40 1.82 -6.85
C GLY A 83 -22.19 2.55 -7.46
N LEU A 84 -21.15 2.83 -6.67
CA LEU A 84 -19.91 3.49 -7.11
C LEU A 84 -18.92 2.51 -7.75
N ILE A 85 -19.01 1.24 -7.38
CA ILE A 85 -18.27 0.14 -8.00
C ILE A 85 -19.26 -0.95 -8.40
N GLY A 86 -18.96 -1.69 -9.47
CA GLY A 86 -19.82 -2.75 -9.98
C GLY A 86 -19.16 -3.54 -11.09
N GLY A 87 -19.68 -4.73 -11.36
CA GLY A 87 -19.15 -5.68 -12.34
C GLY A 87 -19.43 -7.11 -11.92
N ASP A 88 -19.44 -8.05 -12.88
CA ASP A 88 -19.83 -9.44 -12.63
C ASP A 88 -18.95 -10.15 -11.58
N GLU A 89 -17.70 -9.71 -11.43
CA GLU A 89 -16.73 -10.27 -10.49
C GLU A 89 -16.80 -9.64 -9.08
N ILE A 90 -17.54 -8.54 -8.91
CA ILE A 90 -17.62 -7.80 -7.65
C ILE A 90 -18.84 -8.24 -6.87
N LYS A 91 -18.60 -8.66 -5.64
CA LYS A 91 -19.64 -9.08 -4.69
C LYS A 91 -19.36 -8.49 -3.32
N LYS A 92 -20.39 -8.50 -2.49
CA LYS A 92 -20.25 -8.16 -1.08
C LYS A 92 -19.21 -9.07 -0.42
N VAL A 93 -18.32 -8.45 0.35
CA VAL A 93 -17.22 -9.07 1.09
C VAL A 93 -17.70 -9.36 2.50
N GLU A 94 -17.82 -10.63 2.85
CA GLU A 94 -18.18 -11.07 4.20
C GLU A 94 -16.92 -11.36 5.03
N GLN A 95 -15.84 -11.84 4.39
CA GLN A 95 -14.56 -12.10 5.04
C GLN A 95 -13.41 -11.36 4.35
N VAL A 96 -12.46 -10.84 5.14
CA VAL A 96 -11.31 -10.09 4.61
C VAL A 96 -10.47 -10.90 3.62
N CYS A 97 -10.42 -12.24 3.73
CA CYS A 97 -9.72 -13.08 2.78
C CYS A 97 -10.33 -13.04 1.36
N GLU A 98 -11.63 -12.78 1.23
CA GLU A 98 -12.31 -12.70 -0.08
C GLU A 98 -11.83 -11.52 -0.92
N LEU A 99 -11.22 -10.49 -0.29
CA LEU A 99 -10.62 -9.36 -0.99
C LEU A 99 -9.50 -9.79 -1.95
N GLU A 100 -8.86 -10.94 -1.73
CA GLU A 100 -7.80 -11.43 -2.63
C GLU A 100 -8.27 -11.67 -4.07
N GLN A 101 -9.58 -11.82 -4.28
CA GLN A 101 -10.19 -12.03 -5.60
C GLN A 101 -10.35 -10.72 -6.37
N MET A 102 -10.33 -9.57 -5.67
CA MET A 102 -10.68 -8.27 -6.23
C MET A 102 -9.60 -7.21 -6.06
N ILE A 103 -8.69 -7.40 -5.09
CA ILE A 103 -7.67 -6.43 -4.69
C ILE A 103 -6.30 -7.12 -4.60
N THR A 104 -5.33 -6.59 -5.32
CA THR A 104 -3.94 -7.08 -5.32
C THR A 104 -3.01 -6.03 -4.71
N PRO A 105 -2.36 -6.29 -3.56
CA PRO A 105 -1.37 -5.38 -3.00
C PRO A 105 -0.17 -5.24 -3.92
N THR A 106 0.26 -4.01 -4.19
CA THR A 106 1.38 -3.75 -5.12
C THR A 106 2.55 -3.06 -4.46
N SER A 107 2.31 -2.00 -3.68
CA SER A 107 3.39 -1.16 -3.15
C SER A 107 3.04 -0.52 -1.81
N LEU A 108 4.05 -0.37 -0.96
CA LEU A 108 4.03 0.50 0.22
C LEU A 108 4.89 1.73 -0.06
N LEU A 109 4.26 2.87 -0.23
CA LEU A 109 4.89 4.13 -0.60
C LEU A 109 5.08 5.03 0.61
N PHE A 110 6.29 5.54 0.81
CA PHE A 110 6.64 6.57 1.79
C PHE A 110 7.00 7.88 1.09
N LYS A 111 6.20 8.93 1.32
CA LYS A 111 6.49 10.30 0.87
C LYS A 111 7.54 10.96 1.79
N GLN A 112 8.14 12.05 1.33
CA GLN A 112 9.28 12.69 2.02
C GLN A 112 8.93 13.24 3.42
N ASP A 113 7.65 13.55 3.64
CA ASP A 113 7.05 14.02 4.89
C ASP A 113 6.67 12.89 5.86
N GLY A 114 6.89 11.62 5.49
CA GLY A 114 6.54 10.46 6.31
C GLY A 114 5.11 9.95 6.10
N THR A 115 4.32 10.55 5.20
CA THR A 115 3.05 9.94 4.77
C THR A 115 3.33 8.57 4.15
N ALA A 116 2.59 7.56 4.61
CA ALA A 116 2.72 6.18 4.16
C ALA A 116 1.41 5.70 3.54
N ILE A 117 1.46 5.15 2.33
CA ILE A 117 0.29 4.75 1.55
C ILE A 117 0.52 3.33 1.03
N LEU A 118 -0.43 2.43 1.27
CA LEU A 118 -0.50 1.15 0.58
C LEU A 118 -1.30 1.31 -0.70
N LEU A 119 -0.74 0.82 -1.80
CA LEU A 119 -1.34 0.83 -3.13
C LEU A 119 -1.75 -0.59 -3.52
N PHE A 120 -2.90 -0.66 -4.20
CA PHE A 120 -3.50 -1.90 -4.64
C PHE A 120 -4.07 -1.75 -6.05
N ASP A 121 -3.87 -2.75 -6.88
CA ASP A 121 -4.66 -2.89 -8.10
C ASP A 121 -6.03 -3.46 -7.72
N CYS A 122 -7.09 -3.09 -8.44
CA CYS A 122 -8.42 -3.65 -8.24
C CYS A 122 -9.11 -3.98 -9.56
N VAL A 123 -10.06 -4.91 -9.51
CA VAL A 123 -10.77 -5.41 -10.71
C VAL A 123 -11.75 -4.39 -11.31
N TRP A 124 -12.20 -3.41 -10.53
CA TRP A 124 -13.20 -2.43 -10.95
C TRP A 124 -12.63 -1.13 -11.50
N ASP A 125 -11.35 -0.85 -11.22
CA ASP A 125 -10.63 0.30 -11.75
C ASP A 125 -9.20 -0.13 -12.04
N VAL A 126 -9.01 -0.74 -13.21
CA VAL A 126 -7.73 -1.28 -13.66
C VAL A 126 -6.70 -0.19 -14.01
N GLU A 127 -7.15 1.06 -14.20
CA GLU A 127 -6.25 2.17 -14.52
C GLU A 127 -5.69 2.81 -13.25
N ASN A 128 -6.54 3.03 -12.24
CA ASN A 128 -6.14 3.78 -11.05
C ASN A 128 -5.94 2.90 -9.81
N GLY A 129 -6.68 1.79 -9.67
CA GLY A 129 -6.65 0.97 -8.46
C GLY A 129 -7.22 1.66 -7.22
N VAL A 130 -6.97 1.07 -6.05
CA VAL A 130 -7.37 1.62 -4.74
C VAL A 130 -6.15 1.76 -3.83
N SER A 131 -6.22 2.66 -2.85
CA SER A 131 -5.16 2.88 -1.87
C SER A 131 -5.70 3.05 -0.46
N VAL A 132 -4.81 2.82 0.50
CA VAL A 132 -5.03 3.10 1.91
C VAL A 132 -3.89 3.98 2.42
N ASN A 133 -4.19 5.24 2.74
CA ASN A 133 -3.29 6.07 3.52
C ASN A 133 -3.21 5.50 4.93
N LEU A 134 -2.01 5.27 5.47
CA LEU A 134 -1.80 4.66 6.79
C LEU A 134 -1.58 5.72 7.87
N PHE A 135 -0.80 6.76 7.55
CA PHE A 135 -0.42 7.83 8.45
C PHE A 135 -0.56 9.19 7.76
N PRO A 136 -1.05 10.24 8.44
CA PRO A 136 -1.41 10.26 9.88
C PRO A 136 -2.76 9.61 10.21
N GLU A 137 -3.65 9.44 9.23
CA GLU A 137 -4.97 8.85 9.41
C GLU A 137 -5.21 7.73 8.37
N MET A 138 -5.93 6.69 8.80
CA MET A 138 -6.28 5.54 7.96
C MET A 138 -7.49 5.84 7.09
N ILE A 139 -7.24 6.20 5.83
CA ILE A 139 -8.26 6.60 4.84
C ILE A 139 -8.12 5.71 3.60
N VAL A 140 -9.25 5.23 3.07
CA VAL A 140 -9.32 4.42 1.85
C VAL A 140 -9.90 5.27 0.72
N GLY A 141 -9.35 5.12 -0.48
CA GLY A 141 -9.91 5.72 -1.69
C GLY A 141 -9.10 5.42 -2.96
N PRO A 142 -9.55 5.92 -4.12
CA PRO A 142 -8.83 5.84 -5.39
C PRO A 142 -7.37 6.32 -5.27
N GLN A 143 -6.43 5.70 -5.98
CA GLN A 143 -4.99 6.03 -5.81
C GLN A 143 -4.64 7.45 -6.25
N ASP A 144 -5.32 7.98 -7.27
CA ASP A 144 -5.11 9.31 -7.85
C ASP A 144 -5.31 10.45 -6.84
N ILE A 145 -6.17 10.25 -5.84
CA ILE A 145 -6.37 11.20 -4.74
C ILE A 145 -5.12 11.33 -3.85
N PHE A 146 -4.28 10.29 -3.79
CA PHE A 146 -3.17 10.21 -2.85
C PHE A 146 -1.77 10.34 -3.47
N LEU A 147 -1.58 10.31 -4.78
CA LEU A 147 -0.26 10.23 -5.43
C LEU A 147 0.31 11.54 -5.98
#